data_AF-A0A976P9G0-F1
#
_entry.id   AF-A0A976P9G0-F1
#
_cell.length_a   1.000
_cell.length_b   1.000
_cell.length_c   1.000
_cell.angle_alpha   90.00
_cell.angle_beta   90.00
_cell.angle_gamma   90.00
#
_symmetry.space_group_name_H-M   'P 1'
#
loop_
_entity.id
_entity.type
_entity.pdbx_description
1 polymer ?
#
loop_
_entity_poly.entity_id
_entity_poly.type
_entity_poly.pdbx_seq_one_letter_code
_entity_poly.pdbx_strand_id
1 'polypeptide(L)'
;MANNYLKLSFTISPAPQEVELLDECYDLSTELADLDEKEQGARYDSMSDAFKAAFPKKPRETVSPHNIGRGEIGPEHAVEEEGDPFASFRDMFSDGDFPTFDVEHFGFTSSVDNYLIAGSQADPYAIASVIQKCAPSVLPLAFEWAQTCDRLRPGEFGGGYYVVTSDDIIGGGTNWLMHGELNGLKGESNPNTILPDTDVVFDSKPGEHVWITVGEASIRVKHEDEGVVVDVYAVSHEDIEASASLSAPFAELERREDC
;
A
#
# COMPACT_ATOMS: atom_id res chain seq x y z
N MET A 1 -18.65 20.40 -12.80
CA MET A 1 -17.42 19.60 -12.64
C MET A 1 -16.50 20.37 -11.71
N ALA A 2 -16.24 19.89 -10.50
CA ALA A 2 -15.35 20.54 -9.53
C ALA A 2 -13.96 19.93 -9.69
N ASN A 3 -12.93 20.72 -9.52
CA ASN A 3 -11.56 20.27 -9.63
C ASN A 3 -10.98 20.12 -8.23
N ASN A 4 -10.45 18.93 -7.96
CA ASN A 4 -9.72 18.62 -6.75
C ASN A 4 -8.23 18.69 -7.02
N TYR A 5 -7.47 19.08 -6.01
CA TYR A 5 -6.04 19.32 -6.10
C TYR A 5 -5.37 18.72 -4.87
N LEU A 6 -4.42 17.82 -5.08
CA LEU A 6 -3.55 17.26 -4.03
C LEU A 6 -2.20 17.97 -4.08
N LYS A 7 -1.86 18.65 -2.99
CA LYS A 7 -0.70 19.54 -2.91
C LYS A 7 0.29 19.05 -1.88
N LEU A 8 1.56 19.04 -2.24
CA LEU A 8 2.68 18.83 -1.31
C LEU A 8 3.88 19.64 -1.75
N SER A 9 4.80 19.89 -0.81
CA SER A 9 6.06 20.55 -1.07
C SER A 9 7.02 20.27 0.08
N PHE A 10 8.09 19.53 -0.20
CA PHE A 10 9.13 19.24 0.78
C PHE A 10 10.46 18.97 0.07
N THR A 11 11.55 18.94 0.84
CA THR A 11 12.88 18.64 0.30
C THR A 11 13.50 17.44 1.00
N ILE A 12 14.29 16.66 0.26
CA ILE A 12 15.09 15.54 0.79
C ILE A 12 16.57 15.70 0.40
N SER A 13 17.45 14.99 1.09
CA SER A 13 18.91 15.00 0.82
C SER A 13 19.41 13.57 0.53
N PRO A 14 18.97 12.96 -0.59
CA PRO A 14 19.37 11.59 -0.96
C PRO A 14 20.85 11.49 -1.31
N ALA A 15 21.39 10.28 -1.23
CA ALA A 15 22.72 9.98 -1.70
C ALA A 15 22.80 10.12 -3.24
N PRO A 16 23.97 10.41 -3.82
CA PRO A 16 24.08 10.66 -5.27
C PRO A 16 23.52 9.54 -6.16
N GLN A 17 23.76 8.27 -5.82
CA GLN A 17 23.20 7.14 -6.58
C GLN A 17 21.68 7.00 -6.45
N GLU A 18 21.09 7.48 -5.35
CA GLU A 18 19.64 7.47 -5.14
C GLU A 18 18.97 8.59 -5.93
N VAL A 19 19.65 9.73 -6.13
CA VAL A 19 19.20 10.81 -7.02
C VAL A 19 19.01 10.28 -8.44
N GLU A 20 20.00 9.56 -8.98
CA GLU A 20 19.92 8.99 -10.33
C GLU A 20 18.73 8.03 -10.48
N LEU A 21 18.49 7.20 -9.46
CA LEU A 21 17.36 6.26 -9.46
C LEU A 21 16.01 6.98 -9.31
N LEU A 22 15.92 8.00 -8.46
CA LEU A 22 14.71 8.82 -8.30
C LEU A 22 14.35 9.54 -9.60
N ASP A 23 15.33 10.15 -10.26
CA ASP A 23 15.14 10.84 -11.54
C ASP A 23 14.68 9.86 -12.63
N GLU A 24 15.29 8.66 -12.70
CA GLU A 24 14.88 7.60 -13.62
C GLU A 24 13.44 7.12 -13.37
N CYS A 25 13.03 6.96 -12.10
CA CYS A 25 11.65 6.64 -11.74
C CYS A 25 10.67 7.74 -12.15
N TYR A 26 11.04 9.00 -11.95
CA TYR A 26 10.20 10.14 -12.33
C TYR A 26 10.02 10.22 -13.84
N ASP A 27 11.11 10.16 -14.60
CA ASP A 27 11.07 10.17 -16.07
C ASP A 27 10.16 9.07 -16.59
N LEU A 28 10.31 7.83 -16.08
CA LEU A 28 9.44 6.71 -16.44
C LEU A 28 7.97 6.99 -16.14
N SER A 29 7.65 7.55 -14.96
CA SER A 29 6.26 7.84 -14.57
C SER A 29 5.56 8.82 -15.53
N THR A 30 6.33 9.70 -16.20
CA THR A 30 5.77 10.69 -17.14
C THR A 30 5.50 10.15 -18.54
N GLU A 31 6.15 9.04 -18.92
CA GLU A 31 6.04 8.45 -20.27
C GLU A 31 5.31 7.10 -20.30
N LEU A 32 5.25 6.37 -19.18
CA LEU A 32 4.80 4.99 -19.14
C LEU A 32 3.36 4.78 -19.65
N ALA A 33 2.47 5.77 -19.47
CA ALA A 33 1.10 5.70 -19.96
C ALA A 33 1.00 5.78 -21.50
N ASP A 34 2.03 6.30 -22.17
CA ASP A 34 2.04 6.50 -23.62
C ASP A 34 2.73 5.35 -24.38
N LEU A 35 3.41 4.44 -23.67
CA LEU A 35 4.16 3.32 -24.27
C LEU A 35 3.26 2.12 -24.56
N ASP A 36 3.39 1.54 -25.76
CA ASP A 36 2.77 0.24 -26.07
C ASP A 36 3.51 -0.95 -25.41
N GLU A 37 2.93 -2.15 -25.42
CA GLU A 37 3.52 -3.34 -24.76
C GLU A 37 4.96 -3.64 -25.22
N LYS A 38 5.24 -3.48 -26.51
CA LYS A 38 6.56 -3.76 -27.08
C LYS A 38 7.56 -2.67 -26.68
N GLU A 39 7.12 -1.42 -26.69
CA GLU A 39 7.90 -0.28 -26.22
C GLU A 39 8.20 -0.39 -24.72
N GLN A 40 7.24 -0.84 -23.90
CA GLN A 40 7.44 -1.10 -22.48
C GLN A 40 8.51 -2.18 -22.23
N GLY A 41 8.49 -3.28 -22.98
CA GLY A 41 9.53 -4.31 -22.88
C GLY A 41 10.93 -3.77 -23.20
N ALA A 42 11.07 -3.08 -24.32
CA ALA A 42 12.34 -2.45 -24.71
C ALA A 42 12.77 -1.36 -23.73
N ARG A 43 11.82 -0.59 -23.19
CA ARG A 43 12.08 0.45 -22.20
C ARG A 43 12.60 -0.17 -20.91
N TYR A 44 11.97 -1.22 -20.40
CA TYR A 44 12.43 -1.94 -19.22
C TYR A 44 13.85 -2.46 -19.40
N ASP A 45 14.15 -3.08 -20.56
CA ASP A 45 15.48 -3.60 -20.84
C ASP A 45 16.55 -2.49 -20.88
N SER A 46 16.16 -1.25 -21.22
CA SER A 46 17.04 -0.06 -21.20
C SER A 46 17.26 0.55 -19.81
N MET A 47 16.43 0.20 -18.82
CA MET A 47 16.53 0.75 -17.45
C MET A 47 17.83 0.34 -16.77
N SER A 48 18.26 1.12 -15.78
CA SER A 48 19.44 0.83 -14.98
C SER A 48 19.30 -0.49 -14.19
N ASP A 49 20.45 -1.05 -13.80
CA ASP A 49 20.47 -2.22 -12.93
C ASP A 49 19.87 -1.90 -11.55
N ALA A 50 20.03 -0.66 -11.07
CA ALA A 50 19.44 -0.19 -9.82
C ALA A 50 17.90 -0.20 -9.90
N PHE A 51 17.34 0.31 -11.01
CA PHE A 51 15.90 0.26 -11.26
C PHE A 51 15.40 -1.19 -11.32
N LYS A 52 16.04 -2.05 -12.12
CA LYS A 52 15.63 -3.47 -12.25
C LYS A 52 15.74 -4.24 -10.93
N ALA A 53 16.68 -3.87 -10.06
CA ALA A 53 16.80 -4.45 -8.73
C ALA A 53 15.67 -3.98 -7.79
N ALA A 54 15.29 -2.70 -7.86
CA ALA A 54 14.17 -2.15 -7.09
C ALA A 54 12.80 -2.61 -7.63
N PHE A 55 12.69 -2.80 -8.94
CA PHE A 55 11.45 -3.11 -9.66
C PHE A 55 11.63 -4.31 -10.58
N PRO A 56 11.74 -5.53 -10.04
CA PRO A 56 11.89 -6.72 -10.87
C PRO A 56 10.61 -7.01 -11.66
N LYS A 57 10.75 -7.59 -12.87
CA LYS A 57 9.62 -8.14 -13.64
C LYS A 57 8.84 -9.12 -12.77
N LYS A 58 7.51 -8.97 -12.69
CA LYS A 58 6.68 -9.98 -12.04
C LYS A 58 6.48 -11.18 -12.97
N PRO A 59 6.52 -12.42 -12.45
CA PRO A 59 6.00 -13.56 -13.19
C PRO A 59 4.51 -13.34 -13.48
N ARG A 60 4.06 -13.60 -14.71
CA ARG A 60 2.62 -13.59 -15.01
C ARG A 60 1.96 -14.69 -14.17
N GLU A 61 0.91 -14.36 -13.43
CA GLU A 61 0.08 -15.36 -12.77
C GLU A 61 -0.45 -16.32 -13.83
N THR A 62 0.01 -17.57 -13.78
CA THR A 62 -0.55 -18.63 -14.63
C THR A 62 -1.97 -18.88 -14.16
N VAL A 63 -2.96 -18.36 -14.89
CA VAL A 63 -4.36 -18.73 -14.67
C VAL A 63 -4.44 -20.24 -14.77
N SER A 64 -4.70 -20.91 -13.64
CA SER A 64 -4.91 -22.36 -13.64
C SER A 64 -6.06 -22.68 -14.59
N PRO A 65 -5.95 -23.72 -15.44
CA PRO A 65 -6.90 -23.99 -16.53
C PRO A 65 -8.28 -24.49 -16.08
N HIS A 66 -8.71 -24.19 -14.84
CA HIS A 66 -9.93 -24.76 -14.26
C HIS A 66 -11.24 -24.13 -14.74
N ASN A 67 -11.23 -23.26 -15.75
CA ASN A 67 -12.44 -22.74 -16.40
C ASN A 67 -12.33 -22.64 -17.94
N ILE A 68 -11.75 -23.63 -18.62
CA ILE A 68 -11.98 -23.81 -20.06
C ILE A 68 -12.80 -25.07 -20.29
N GLY A 69 -14.11 -24.86 -20.40
CA GLY A 69 -15.00 -25.86 -20.97
C GLY A 69 -14.57 -26.20 -22.40
N ARG A 70 -14.09 -27.43 -22.57
CA ARG A 70 -14.11 -28.20 -23.83
C ARG A 70 -13.33 -27.58 -25.01
N GLY A 71 -12.05 -27.93 -25.10
CA GLY A 71 -11.27 -27.81 -26.32
C GLY A 71 -9.80 -28.04 -26.04
N GLU A 72 -9.28 -29.19 -26.46
CA GLU A 72 -7.88 -29.58 -26.33
C GLU A 72 -6.97 -28.53 -26.98
N ILE A 73 -6.12 -27.87 -26.19
CA ILE A 73 -4.92 -27.18 -26.68
C ILE A 73 -3.75 -27.86 -25.98
N GLY A 74 -2.93 -28.58 -26.75
CA GLY A 74 -1.73 -29.27 -26.25
C GLY A 74 -0.66 -28.29 -25.74
N PRO A 75 0.36 -28.78 -25.02
CA PRO A 75 1.40 -27.95 -24.39
C PRO A 75 2.36 -27.26 -25.39
N GLU A 76 2.11 -27.39 -26.70
CA GLU A 76 2.93 -26.84 -27.78
C GLU A 76 2.66 -25.37 -28.13
N HIS A 77 1.74 -24.72 -27.41
CA HIS A 77 1.37 -23.30 -27.60
C HIS A 77 1.34 -22.48 -26.30
N ALA A 78 2.09 -22.87 -25.27
CA ALA A 78 2.45 -21.93 -24.22
C ALA A 78 3.48 -20.95 -24.82
N VAL A 79 2.99 -19.96 -25.55
CA VAL A 79 3.79 -18.75 -25.80
C VAL A 79 4.02 -18.18 -24.41
N GLU A 80 5.27 -18.16 -23.96
CA GLU A 80 5.67 -17.34 -22.82
C GLU A 80 5.42 -15.88 -23.23
N GLU A 81 4.17 -15.43 -23.15
CA GLU A 81 3.86 -14.01 -23.25
C GLU A 81 4.54 -13.36 -22.05
N GLU A 82 5.55 -12.53 -22.31
CA GLU A 82 6.20 -11.71 -21.29
C GLU A 82 5.10 -10.97 -20.50
N GLY A 83 5.10 -11.14 -19.17
CA GLY A 83 4.22 -10.36 -18.29
C GLY A 83 4.57 -8.87 -18.33
N ASP A 84 3.69 -8.02 -17.79
CA ASP A 84 3.95 -6.58 -17.71
C ASP A 84 5.31 -6.33 -17.04
N PRO A 85 6.30 -5.78 -17.77
CA PRO A 85 7.64 -5.60 -17.25
C PRO A 85 7.70 -4.57 -16.12
N PHE A 86 6.73 -3.65 -16.05
CA PHE A 86 6.65 -2.59 -15.04
C PHE A 86 5.63 -2.87 -13.94
N ALA A 87 5.07 -4.07 -13.85
CA ALA A 87 4.05 -4.40 -12.86
C ALA A 87 4.47 -4.06 -11.41
N SER A 88 5.72 -4.32 -11.03
CA SER A 88 6.23 -4.00 -9.69
C SER A 88 6.45 -2.50 -9.45
N PHE A 89 6.61 -1.70 -10.51
CA PHE A 89 6.66 -0.25 -10.43
C PHE A 89 5.24 0.33 -10.27
N ARG A 90 4.26 -0.18 -11.03
CA ARG A 90 2.85 0.23 -10.98
C ARG A 90 2.20 -0.01 -9.62
N ASP A 91 2.56 -1.08 -8.92
CA ASP A 91 2.03 -1.39 -7.58
C ASP A 91 2.23 -0.27 -6.54
N MET A 92 3.21 0.61 -6.74
CA MET A 92 3.47 1.69 -5.80
C MET A 92 2.46 2.84 -5.90
N PHE A 93 1.74 2.92 -7.02
CA PHE A 93 0.83 4.03 -7.28
C PHE A 93 -0.55 3.72 -6.70
N SER A 94 -1.26 4.78 -6.28
CA SER A 94 -2.65 4.61 -5.85
C SER A 94 -3.58 4.23 -7.01
N ASP A 95 -3.19 4.59 -8.24
CA ASP A 95 -3.80 4.19 -9.50
C ASP A 95 -2.73 3.60 -10.44
N GLY A 96 -2.65 2.28 -10.52
CA GLY A 96 -1.65 1.57 -11.34
C GLY A 96 -1.88 1.68 -12.86
N ASP A 97 -3.10 2.06 -13.28
CA ASP A 97 -3.42 2.29 -14.69
C ASP A 97 -2.85 3.63 -15.18
N PHE A 98 -2.70 4.61 -14.26
CA PHE A 98 -2.11 5.92 -14.52
C PHE A 98 -0.94 6.22 -13.57
N PRO A 99 0.20 5.51 -13.71
CA PRO A 99 1.31 5.55 -12.76
C PRO A 99 2.16 6.83 -12.89
N THR A 100 1.62 7.96 -12.48
CA THR A 100 2.29 9.26 -12.46
C THR A 100 2.40 9.81 -11.04
N PHE A 101 3.52 10.44 -10.72
CA PHE A 101 3.64 11.18 -9.45
C PHE A 101 2.89 12.52 -9.48
N ASP A 102 2.60 13.04 -10.68
CA ASP A 102 1.85 14.27 -10.96
C ASP A 102 2.30 15.50 -10.14
N VAL A 103 3.62 15.70 -10.13
CA VAL A 103 4.29 16.82 -9.48
C VAL A 103 4.87 17.80 -10.50
N GLU A 104 5.04 19.05 -10.09
CA GLU A 104 5.63 20.12 -10.90
C GLU A 104 7.17 20.14 -10.77
N HIS A 105 7.67 19.66 -9.64
CA HIS A 105 9.09 19.55 -9.32
C HIS A 105 9.38 18.19 -8.68
N PHE A 106 10.35 17.48 -9.25
CA PHE A 106 10.91 16.24 -8.72
C PHE A 106 12.40 16.22 -9.11
N GLY A 107 13.25 16.81 -8.26
CA GLY A 107 14.65 17.04 -8.63
C GLY A 107 15.32 18.21 -7.91
N PHE A 108 16.60 18.39 -8.19
CA PHE A 108 17.31 19.61 -7.80
C PHE A 108 16.81 20.82 -8.59
N THR A 109 16.70 21.96 -7.93
CA THR A 109 16.34 23.23 -8.57
C THR A 109 17.33 24.33 -8.16
N SER A 110 17.27 25.48 -8.82
CA SER A 110 18.10 26.63 -8.43
C SER A 110 17.56 27.40 -7.22
N SER A 111 16.35 27.07 -6.74
CA SER A 111 15.68 27.80 -5.65
C SER A 111 15.92 27.19 -4.28
N VAL A 112 16.38 25.93 -4.21
CA VAL A 112 16.66 25.21 -2.96
C VAL A 112 17.93 24.37 -3.09
N ASP A 113 18.69 24.21 -2.00
CA ASP A 113 19.96 23.46 -1.99
C ASP A 113 19.77 21.93 -1.94
N ASN A 114 18.53 21.47 -1.79
CA ASN A 114 18.15 20.06 -1.63
C ASN A 114 17.28 19.58 -2.81
N TYR A 115 17.06 18.28 -2.89
CA TYR A 115 16.17 17.68 -3.88
C TYR A 115 14.71 18.05 -3.53
N LEU A 116 14.02 18.76 -4.43
CA LEU A 116 12.65 19.26 -4.24
C LEU A 116 11.62 18.29 -4.79
N ILE A 117 10.59 18.01 -4.01
CA ILE A 117 9.38 17.32 -4.45
C ILE A 117 8.19 18.24 -4.15
N ALA A 118 7.54 18.76 -5.18
CA ALA A 118 6.42 19.70 -5.05
C ALA A 118 5.45 19.64 -6.23
N GLY A 119 4.15 19.72 -5.95
CA GLY A 119 3.12 19.68 -6.99
C GLY A 119 1.72 19.98 -6.47
N SER A 120 0.77 20.09 -7.40
CA SER A 120 -0.63 20.42 -7.10
C SER A 120 -1.68 19.39 -7.55
N GLN A 121 -1.23 18.26 -8.12
CA GLN A 121 -2.02 17.06 -8.39
C GLN A 121 -1.33 15.79 -7.88
N ALA A 122 -0.38 15.95 -6.97
CA ALA A 122 0.56 14.90 -6.60
C ALA A 122 -0.13 13.65 -6.02
N ASP A 123 0.40 12.46 -6.32
CA ASP A 123 0.08 11.23 -5.60
C ASP A 123 1.00 11.08 -4.38
N PRO A 124 0.53 11.38 -3.15
CA PRO A 124 1.40 11.37 -1.98
C PRO A 124 1.83 9.95 -1.58
N TYR A 125 1.03 8.92 -1.89
CA TYR A 125 1.37 7.53 -1.56
C TYR A 125 2.43 6.97 -2.50
N ALA A 126 2.31 7.24 -3.80
CA ALA A 126 3.33 6.88 -4.78
C ALA A 126 4.68 7.53 -4.44
N ILE A 127 4.66 8.80 -4.04
CA ILE A 127 5.86 9.53 -3.60
C ILE A 127 6.47 8.91 -2.33
N ALA A 128 5.66 8.53 -1.34
CA ALA A 128 6.15 7.83 -0.17
C ALA A 128 6.81 6.48 -0.54
N SER A 129 6.16 5.71 -1.42
CA SER A 129 6.62 4.40 -1.87
C SER A 129 7.92 4.47 -2.65
N VAL A 130 8.06 5.41 -3.60
CA VAL A 130 9.30 5.56 -4.37
C VAL A 130 10.45 6.03 -3.49
N ILE A 131 10.21 6.93 -2.52
CA ILE A 131 11.25 7.36 -1.57
C ILE A 131 11.68 6.18 -0.69
N GLN A 132 10.72 5.42 -0.15
CA GLN A 132 11.01 4.26 0.69
C GLN A 132 11.94 3.27 -0.01
N LYS A 133 11.65 2.99 -1.29
CA LYS A 133 12.33 1.95 -2.05
C LYS A 133 13.63 2.42 -2.69
N CYS A 134 13.66 3.65 -3.20
CA CYS A 134 14.76 4.15 -4.03
C CYS A 134 15.72 5.08 -3.29
N ALA A 135 15.33 5.63 -2.13
CA ALA A 135 16.15 6.57 -1.36
C ALA A 135 16.24 6.20 0.14
N PRO A 136 16.64 4.97 0.50
CA PRO A 136 16.68 4.53 1.89
C PRO A 136 17.55 5.39 2.80
N SER A 137 18.54 6.13 2.26
CA SER A 137 19.40 7.02 3.07
C SER A 137 18.65 8.20 3.70
N VAL A 138 17.47 8.57 3.18
CA VAL A 138 16.68 9.69 3.71
C VAL A 138 15.71 9.26 4.81
N LEU A 139 15.61 7.95 5.06
CA LEU A 139 14.67 7.39 6.04
C LEU A 139 15.25 7.44 7.47
N PRO A 140 14.41 7.68 8.50
CA PRO A 140 12.98 7.96 8.41
C PRO A 140 12.70 9.40 7.92
N LEU A 141 11.64 9.56 7.15
CA LEU A 141 11.18 10.84 6.61
C LEU A 141 9.70 11.05 6.96
N ALA A 142 9.27 12.29 7.12
CA ALA A 142 7.85 12.63 7.15
C ALA A 142 7.54 13.82 6.26
N PHE A 143 6.36 13.82 5.66
CA PHE A 143 5.86 14.96 4.91
C PHE A 143 4.34 15.06 5.01
N GLU A 144 3.84 16.27 4.77
CA GLU A 144 2.42 16.61 4.80
C GLU A 144 1.92 16.88 3.39
N TRP A 145 0.62 16.69 3.19
CA TRP A 145 -0.08 17.03 1.96
C TRP A 145 -1.44 17.64 2.28
N ALA A 146 -1.97 18.41 1.33
CA ALA A 146 -3.26 19.09 1.44
C ALA A 146 -4.17 18.71 0.27
N GLN A 147 -5.44 18.49 0.56
CA GLN A 147 -6.49 18.33 -0.45
C GLN A 147 -7.33 19.61 -0.50
N THR A 148 -7.44 20.19 -1.68
CA THR A 148 -8.20 21.43 -1.90
C THR A 148 -9.14 21.30 -3.10
N CYS A 149 -10.24 22.06 -3.08
CA CYS A 149 -11.23 22.07 -4.15
C CYS A 149 -11.49 23.50 -4.61
N ASP A 150 -11.78 23.69 -5.90
CA ASP A 150 -12.24 24.98 -6.45
C ASP A 150 -13.66 25.37 -6.00
N ARG A 151 -14.36 24.47 -5.29
CA ARG A 151 -15.70 24.70 -4.75
C ARG A 151 -15.83 24.27 -3.30
N LEU A 152 -16.62 25.03 -2.54
CA LEU A 152 -16.96 24.73 -1.15
C LEU A 152 -17.99 23.59 -1.09
N ARG A 153 -17.51 22.35 -1.05
CA ARG A 153 -18.31 21.13 -0.97
C ARG A 153 -17.89 20.28 0.23
N PRO A 154 -18.83 19.65 0.95
CA PRO A 154 -18.50 18.73 2.03
C PRO A 154 -17.58 17.61 1.54
N GLY A 155 -16.52 17.32 2.29
CA GLY A 155 -15.59 16.22 2.00
C GLY A 155 -14.53 16.49 0.94
N GLU A 156 -14.53 17.66 0.28
CA GLU A 156 -13.56 17.99 -0.78
C GLU A 156 -12.35 18.81 -0.28
N PHE A 157 -12.23 18.97 1.04
CA PHE A 157 -11.10 19.63 1.71
C PHE A 157 -10.52 18.70 2.75
N GLY A 158 -9.20 18.72 2.87
CA GLY A 158 -8.50 17.91 3.84
C GLY A 158 -7.00 17.98 3.61
N GLY A 159 -6.36 16.85 3.79
CA GLY A 159 -4.92 16.72 3.79
C GLY A 159 -4.54 15.46 4.54
N GLY A 160 -3.27 15.33 4.87
CA GLY A 160 -2.76 14.20 5.62
C GLY A 160 -1.25 14.29 5.75
N TYR A 161 -0.68 13.20 6.23
CA TYR A 161 0.76 13.05 6.33
C TYR A 161 1.14 11.60 6.03
N TYR A 162 2.40 11.41 5.68
CA TYR A 162 3.05 10.11 5.73
C TYR A 162 4.35 10.22 6.51
N VAL A 163 4.62 9.21 7.32
CA VAL A 163 5.92 8.89 7.92
C VAL A 163 6.42 7.64 7.21
N VAL A 164 7.55 7.77 6.53
CA VAL A 164 8.16 6.70 5.75
C VAL A 164 9.34 6.15 6.54
N THR A 165 9.30 4.85 6.82
CA THR A 165 10.38 4.09 7.47
C THR A 165 10.92 3.05 6.49
N SER A 166 11.97 2.31 6.86
CA SER A 166 12.49 1.21 6.02
C SER A 166 11.44 0.14 5.72
N ASP A 167 10.50 -0.07 6.64
CA ASP A 167 9.63 -1.25 6.63
C ASP A 167 8.14 -0.89 6.41
N ASP A 168 7.75 0.35 6.66
CA ASP A 168 6.35 0.77 6.63
C ASP A 168 6.15 2.25 6.23
N ILE A 169 4.98 2.54 5.65
CA ILE A 169 4.46 3.88 5.33
C ILE A 169 3.27 4.14 6.24
N ILE A 170 3.50 4.95 7.27
CA ILE A 170 2.54 5.20 8.33
C ILE A 170 1.86 6.53 8.09
N GLY A 171 0.53 6.55 8.03
CA GLY A 171 -0.24 7.77 7.91
C GLY A 171 -1.38 7.63 6.93
N GLY A 172 -1.99 8.76 6.59
CA GLY A 172 -3.15 8.78 5.71
C GLY A 172 -3.87 10.11 5.75
N GLY A 173 -5.08 10.13 5.21
CA GLY A 173 -5.91 11.32 5.16
C GLY A 173 -6.42 11.74 6.55
N THR A 174 -6.47 13.03 6.79
CA THR A 174 -7.15 13.67 7.94
C THR A 174 -8.60 13.23 8.08
N ASN A 175 -9.28 12.91 6.99
CA ASN A 175 -10.62 12.33 7.02
C ASN A 175 -10.62 10.93 7.69
N TRP A 176 -9.67 10.07 7.30
CA TRP A 176 -9.50 8.74 7.92
C TRP A 176 -9.17 8.86 9.41
N LEU A 177 -8.25 9.76 9.79
CA LEU A 177 -7.91 10.03 11.19
C LEU A 177 -9.14 10.50 11.98
N MET A 178 -9.88 11.49 11.45
CA MET A 178 -11.08 12.02 12.09
C MET A 178 -12.15 10.94 12.27
N HIS A 179 -12.36 10.07 11.27
CA HIS A 179 -13.31 8.96 11.38
C HIS A 179 -12.88 7.92 12.41
N GLY A 180 -11.58 7.61 12.51
CA GLY A 180 -11.04 6.74 13.55
C GLY A 180 -11.37 7.27 14.96
N GLU A 181 -11.13 8.56 15.20
CA GLU A 181 -11.46 9.22 16.46
C GLU A 181 -12.97 9.21 16.74
N LEU A 182 -13.79 9.52 15.73
CA LEU A 182 -15.25 9.52 15.87
C LEU A 182 -15.80 8.14 16.23
N ASN A 183 -15.28 7.08 15.62
CA ASN A 183 -15.72 5.71 15.89
C ASN A 183 -15.31 5.29 17.31
N GLY A 184 -14.07 5.57 17.70
CA GLY A 184 -13.57 5.32 19.06
C GLY A 184 -14.42 6.01 20.13
N LEU A 185 -14.83 7.26 19.91
CA LEU A 185 -15.69 8.00 20.84
C LEU A 185 -17.13 7.48 20.90
N LYS A 186 -17.65 6.89 19.81
CA LYS A 186 -19.00 6.29 19.79
C LYS A 186 -19.05 4.92 20.46
N GLY A 187 -17.91 4.37 20.88
CA GLY A 187 -17.82 2.97 21.31
C GLY A 187 -18.07 1.99 20.16
N GLU A 188 -18.03 2.47 18.92
CA GLU A 188 -17.96 1.64 17.73
C GLU A 188 -16.49 1.21 17.64
N SER A 189 -16.20 -0.04 18.00
CA SER A 189 -14.84 -0.59 17.92
C SER A 189 -14.24 -0.26 16.55
N ASN A 190 -13.14 0.50 16.54
CA ASN A 190 -12.45 0.85 15.30
C ASN A 190 -11.97 -0.45 14.63
N PRO A 191 -12.49 -0.81 13.44
CA PRO A 191 -12.13 -2.07 12.79
C PRO A 191 -10.65 -2.15 12.38
N ASN A 192 -9.91 -1.04 12.43
CA ASN A 192 -8.51 -0.94 11.96
C ASN A 192 -7.54 -0.41 13.03
N THR A 193 -7.75 -0.74 14.31
CA THR A 193 -6.68 -0.49 15.29
C THR A 193 -5.55 -1.48 15.02
N ILE A 194 -4.46 -1.03 14.38
CA ILE A 194 -3.19 -1.75 14.43
C ILE A 194 -2.74 -1.71 15.88
N LEU A 195 -2.88 -2.84 16.57
CA LEU A 195 -2.49 -2.95 17.97
C LEU A 195 -0.95 -3.05 18.01
N PRO A 196 -0.25 -2.23 18.81
CA PRO A 196 1.18 -2.42 19.05
C PRO A 196 1.43 -3.80 19.68
N ASP A 197 2.66 -4.34 19.52
CA ASP A 197 3.18 -5.60 20.13
C ASP A 197 3.07 -5.63 21.65
N THR A 198 1.85 -5.65 22.17
CA THR A 198 1.54 -5.61 23.60
C THR A 198 0.49 -6.67 23.85
N ASP A 199 0.69 -7.45 24.90
CA ASP A 199 -0.26 -8.43 25.39
C ASP A 199 -1.65 -7.79 25.50
N VAL A 200 -2.58 -8.21 24.63
CA VAL A 200 -3.93 -7.67 24.64
C VAL A 200 -4.77 -8.53 25.58
N VAL A 201 -5.09 -7.96 26.74
CA VAL A 201 -6.00 -8.57 27.70
C VAL A 201 -7.42 -8.17 27.33
N PHE A 202 -8.22 -9.12 26.85
CA PHE A 202 -9.65 -8.92 26.63
C PHE A 202 -10.44 -9.56 27.77
N ASP A 203 -11.28 -8.78 28.43
CA ASP A 203 -12.28 -9.28 29.37
C ASP A 203 -13.53 -9.65 28.56
N SER A 204 -13.76 -10.94 28.31
CA SER A 204 -14.91 -11.44 27.53
C SER A 204 -15.69 -12.48 28.31
N LYS A 205 -17.01 -12.42 28.23
CA LYS A 205 -17.87 -13.41 28.88
C LYS A 205 -17.98 -14.67 28.01
N PRO A 206 -18.24 -15.85 28.62
CA PRO A 206 -18.51 -17.06 27.85
C PRO A 206 -19.64 -16.83 26.83
N GLY A 207 -19.36 -17.11 25.56
CA GLY A 207 -20.25 -16.89 24.42
C GLY A 207 -20.04 -15.59 23.64
N GLU A 208 -19.25 -14.65 24.15
CA GLU A 208 -18.84 -13.44 23.39
C GLU A 208 -17.69 -13.76 22.43
N HIS A 209 -17.66 -13.03 21.31
CA HIS A 209 -16.57 -13.10 20.36
C HIS A 209 -16.00 -11.69 20.11
N VAL A 210 -14.69 -11.64 19.95
CA VAL A 210 -13.93 -10.43 19.65
C VAL A 210 -13.34 -10.60 18.25
N TRP A 211 -13.43 -9.57 17.44
CA TRP A 211 -12.76 -9.49 16.15
C TRP A 211 -11.53 -8.60 16.26
N ILE A 212 -10.40 -9.09 15.77
CA ILE A 212 -9.12 -8.38 15.74
C ILE A 212 -8.65 -8.38 14.29
N THR A 213 -8.47 -7.22 13.69
CA THR A 213 -7.90 -7.11 12.34
C THR A 213 -6.41 -6.84 12.45
N VAL A 214 -5.59 -7.64 11.77
CA VAL A 214 -4.13 -7.48 11.70
C VAL A 214 -3.72 -7.51 10.22
N GLY A 215 -3.38 -6.35 9.66
CA GLY A 215 -3.15 -6.21 8.22
C GLY A 215 -4.40 -6.60 7.41
N GLU A 216 -4.26 -7.52 6.45
CA GLU A 216 -5.37 -8.06 5.65
C GLU A 216 -6.13 -9.20 6.36
N ALA A 217 -5.63 -9.69 7.51
CA ALA A 217 -6.24 -10.79 8.22
C ALA A 217 -7.25 -10.32 9.27
N SER A 218 -8.42 -10.97 9.32
CA SER A 218 -9.38 -10.85 10.42
C SER A 218 -9.22 -12.06 11.35
N ILE A 219 -9.15 -11.85 12.66
CA ILE A 219 -9.04 -12.90 13.69
C ILE A 219 -10.28 -12.84 14.55
N ARG A 220 -11.01 -13.95 14.67
CA ARG A 220 -12.11 -14.11 15.62
C ARG A 220 -11.61 -14.88 16.83
N VAL A 221 -11.76 -14.29 18.00
CA VAL A 221 -11.50 -14.95 19.28
C VAL A 221 -12.84 -15.17 19.97
N LYS A 222 -13.20 -16.40 20.28
CA LYS A 222 -14.44 -16.77 20.97
C LYS A 222 -14.12 -17.43 22.30
N HIS A 223 -14.72 -16.90 23.37
CA HIS A 223 -14.62 -17.50 24.70
C HIS A 223 -15.73 -18.56 24.87
N GLU A 224 -15.34 -19.79 25.13
CA GLU A 224 -16.24 -20.92 25.41
C GLU A 224 -16.04 -21.43 26.85
N ASP A 225 -17.01 -22.20 27.35
CA ASP A 225 -16.99 -22.69 28.74
C ASP A 225 -15.75 -23.55 29.08
N GLU A 226 -15.09 -24.13 28.06
CA GLU A 226 -13.89 -24.97 28.20
C GLU A 226 -12.59 -24.30 27.75
N GLY A 227 -12.62 -23.05 27.25
CA GLY A 227 -11.41 -22.36 26.78
C GLY A 227 -11.66 -21.26 25.73
N VAL A 228 -10.65 -20.96 24.93
CA VAL A 228 -10.72 -19.94 23.88
C VAL A 228 -10.54 -20.60 22.51
N VAL A 229 -11.42 -20.28 21.57
CA VAL A 229 -11.34 -20.67 20.16
C VAL A 229 -10.84 -19.46 19.36
N VAL A 230 -9.84 -19.66 18.51
CA VAL A 230 -9.28 -18.61 17.64
C VAL A 230 -9.43 -19.05 16.19
N ASP A 231 -10.11 -18.25 15.38
CA ASP A 231 -10.25 -18.43 13.94
C ASP A 231 -9.56 -17.28 13.21
N VAL A 232 -8.77 -17.56 12.18
CA VAL A 232 -8.07 -16.55 11.37
C VAL A 232 -8.60 -16.58 9.94
N TYR A 233 -8.92 -15.42 9.40
CA TYR A 233 -9.47 -15.19 8.07
C TYR A 233 -8.55 -14.24 7.31
N ALA A 234 -8.34 -14.46 6.02
CA ALA A 234 -7.38 -13.69 5.22
C ALA A 234 -7.96 -12.39 4.60
N VAL A 235 -9.22 -12.03 4.90
CA VAL A 235 -9.94 -10.93 4.23
C VAL A 235 -10.87 -10.22 5.23
N SER A 236 -11.27 -8.97 4.94
CA SER A 236 -12.19 -8.17 5.74
C SER A 236 -13.52 -8.87 6.02
N HIS A 237 -14.07 -8.63 7.22
CA HIS A 237 -15.28 -9.27 7.78
C HIS A 237 -16.56 -9.16 6.92
N GLU A 238 -16.59 -8.30 5.91
CA GLU A 238 -17.76 -8.13 5.03
C GLU A 238 -17.94 -9.25 3.98
N ASP A 239 -16.92 -10.07 3.71
CA ASP A 239 -16.93 -11.08 2.62
C ASP A 239 -16.82 -12.55 3.07
N ILE A 240 -17.07 -12.86 4.35
CA ILE A 240 -16.97 -14.25 4.84
C ILE A 240 -18.23 -15.05 4.47
N GLU A 241 -18.34 -15.49 3.21
CA GLU A 241 -18.93 -16.81 2.94
C GLU A 241 -17.85 -17.85 3.25
N ALA A 242 -18.18 -18.79 4.14
CA ALA A 242 -17.28 -19.78 4.71
C ALA A 242 -16.49 -20.55 3.63
N SER A 243 -15.29 -20.07 3.31
CA SER A 243 -14.33 -20.79 2.49
C SER A 243 -13.04 -20.96 3.29
N ALA A 244 -12.82 -22.22 3.67
CA ALA A 244 -11.63 -22.76 4.31
C ALA A 244 -11.31 -22.27 5.74
N SER A 245 -11.71 -23.05 6.74
CA SER A 245 -11.08 -23.03 8.05
C SER A 245 -9.65 -23.59 7.94
N LEU A 246 -8.62 -22.75 8.10
CA LEU A 246 -7.25 -23.22 8.30
C LEU A 246 -7.02 -23.40 9.81
N SER A 247 -6.93 -24.65 10.27
CA SER A 247 -6.48 -24.93 11.63
C SER A 247 -4.95 -24.92 11.67
N ALA A 248 -4.34 -23.90 12.29
CA ALA A 248 -2.93 -23.95 12.65
C ALA A 248 -2.77 -24.65 14.02
N PRO A 249 -1.72 -25.48 14.25
CA PRO A 249 -1.72 -26.43 15.36
C PRO A 249 -1.16 -25.90 16.70
N PHE A 250 -0.82 -24.62 16.82
CA PHE A 250 -0.25 -24.10 18.08
C PHE A 250 -0.34 -22.57 18.18
N ALA A 251 -1.10 -22.11 19.18
CA ALA A 251 -0.85 -20.85 19.88
C ALA A 251 -0.84 -21.22 21.37
N GLU A 252 0.32 -21.09 22.02
CA GLU A 252 0.48 -21.42 23.44
C GLU A 252 -0.06 -20.24 24.27
N LEU A 253 -1.17 -20.44 24.97
CA LEU A 253 -1.79 -19.46 25.88
C LEU A 253 -1.41 -19.81 27.31
N GLU A 254 -0.48 -19.06 27.92
CA GLU A 254 -0.26 -19.13 29.36
C GLU A 254 -1.41 -18.45 30.09
N ARG A 255 -2.19 -19.24 30.83
CA ARG A 255 -3.20 -18.75 31.78
C ARG A 255 -2.47 -18.12 32.97
N ARG A 256 -2.52 -16.79 33.12
CA ARG A 256 -2.17 -16.17 34.41
C ARG A 256 -3.28 -16.46 35.41
N GLU A 257 -2.93 -17.13 36.51
CA GLU A 257 -3.78 -17.22 37.69
C GLU A 257 -3.56 -15.94 38.52
N ASP A 258 -4.63 -15.18 38.73
CA ASP A 258 -4.61 -13.93 39.49
C ASP A 258 -4.23 -14.16 40.98
N CYS A 259 -3.37 -13.29 41.51
CA CYS A 259 -3.12 -13.11 42.96
C CYS A 259 -3.92 -11.92 43.49
#